data_AF-A0A124G888-F1
#
_entry.id   AF-A0A124G888-F1
#
_cell.length_a   1.000
_cell.length_b   1.000
_cell.length_c   1.000
_cell.angle_alpha   90.00
_cell.angle_beta   90.00
_cell.angle_gamma   90.00
#
_symmetry.space_group_name_H-M   'P 1'
#
loop_
_entity.id
_entity.type
_entity.pdbx_description
1 polymer ?
#
loop_
_entity_poly.entity_id
_entity_poly.type
_entity_poly.pdbx_seq_one_letter_code
_entity_poly.pdbx_strand_id
1 'polypeptide(L)'
;MIIRLSAATDRRRALIPLLAAAVTAALVAASHLPGGQIPAVLALLVECLTGVGLGLAVTVAAQRTAQAAPAFVVDERTPALHSTRTGALPLLSVAMVSVLGIAVVLPPLDPELRPVMWPLGAFAAVFLILCGHGILRGLGVSLTPDGVRADKLAGAVTVPWEAVDPVQIWSGPFEVRIRYRRPELVRTTGWVVNPNRFRVDGSSPAFTAATVQHYAANPDQRVLIGAPAGQLHPSSTAAEPPRSTEPWNPSTVVPILVLAVLIGAGALAGDLWLGATYGNTSVAGLVAHVLAVLLALVAARFIRGSVRLLRRR
;
A
#
# COMPACT_ATOMS: atom_id res chain seq x y z
N MET A 1 -4.29 17.46 -11.79
CA MET A 1 -5.49 16.97 -11.07
C MET A 1 -5.16 15.87 -10.05
N ILE A 2 -4.54 14.75 -10.46
CA ILE A 2 -4.32 13.58 -9.58
C ILE A 2 -3.44 13.88 -8.36
N ILE A 3 -2.40 14.73 -8.49
CA ILE A 3 -1.57 15.15 -7.35
C ILE A 3 -2.40 15.88 -6.29
N ARG A 4 -3.30 16.79 -6.72
CA ARG A 4 -4.21 17.50 -5.80
C ARG A 4 -5.20 16.53 -5.14
N LEU A 5 -5.69 15.54 -5.88
CA LEU A 5 -6.52 14.47 -5.34
C LEU A 5 -5.76 13.69 -4.26
N SER A 6 -4.54 13.23 -4.53
CA SER A 6 -3.72 12.49 -3.56
C SER A 6 -3.45 13.31 -2.30
N ALA A 7 -3.11 14.59 -2.43
CA ALA A 7 -2.90 15.48 -1.29
C ALA A 7 -4.20 15.70 -0.48
N ALA A 8 -5.35 15.84 -1.15
CA ALA A 8 -6.65 15.95 -0.49
C ALA A 8 -7.02 14.65 0.24
N THR A 9 -6.77 13.50 -0.39
CA THR A 9 -6.96 12.16 0.20
C THR A 9 -6.09 11.98 1.43
N ASP A 10 -4.83 12.42 1.38
CA ASP A 10 -3.92 12.33 2.53
C ASP A 10 -4.38 13.19 3.71
N ARG A 11 -4.85 14.42 3.45
CA ARG A 11 -5.42 15.30 4.49
C ARG A 11 -6.66 14.71 5.15
N ARG A 12 -7.45 13.93 4.41
CA ARG A 12 -8.71 13.31 4.89
C ARG A 12 -8.57 11.81 5.12
N ARG A 13 -7.34 11.33 5.29
CA ARG A 13 -6.97 9.92 5.30
C ARG A 13 -7.79 9.06 6.27
N ALA A 14 -8.04 9.56 7.48
CA ALA A 14 -8.86 8.85 8.47
C ALA A 14 -10.38 8.95 8.21
N LEU A 15 -10.82 10.05 7.59
CA LEU A 15 -12.25 10.29 7.32
C LEU A 15 -12.77 9.43 6.18
N ILE A 16 -11.96 9.17 5.14
CA ILE A 16 -12.35 8.39 3.97
C ILE A 16 -12.81 6.96 4.33
N PRO A 17 -12.01 6.12 5.02
CA PRO A 17 -12.46 4.78 5.40
C PRO A 17 -13.64 4.80 6.37
N LEU A 18 -13.73 5.82 7.23
CA LEU A 18 -14.84 5.96 8.17
C LEU A 18 -16.16 6.28 7.44
N LEU A 19 -16.13 7.20 6.47
CA LEU A 19 -17.29 7.50 5.64
C LEU A 19 -17.69 6.31 4.78
N ALA A 20 -16.74 5.59 4.18
CA ALA A 20 -17.02 4.36 3.45
C ALA A 20 -17.67 3.30 4.36
N ALA A 21 -17.15 3.12 5.58
CA ALA A 21 -17.72 2.19 6.55
C ALA A 21 -19.15 2.59 6.95
N ALA A 22 -19.41 3.88 7.15
CA ALA A 22 -20.75 4.39 7.46
C ALA A 22 -21.73 4.16 6.30
N VAL A 23 -21.31 4.46 5.06
CA VAL A 23 -22.12 4.23 3.85
C VAL A 23 -22.40 2.74 3.65
N THR A 24 -21.38 1.90 3.73
CA THR A 24 -21.53 0.45 3.64
C THR A 24 -22.47 -0.08 4.73
N ALA A 25 -22.32 0.35 5.99
CA ALA A 25 -23.22 -0.05 7.07
C ALA A 25 -24.67 0.36 6.81
N ALA A 26 -24.90 1.57 6.29
CA ALA A 26 -26.24 2.04 5.91
C ALA A 26 -26.84 1.21 4.75
N LEU A 27 -26.03 0.84 3.75
CA LEU A 27 -26.45 -0.01 2.63
C LEU A 27 -26.77 -1.43 3.10
N VAL A 28 -25.96 -2.01 3.98
CA VAL A 28 -26.24 -3.31 4.61
C VAL A 28 -27.54 -3.25 5.39
N ALA A 29 -27.76 -2.22 6.21
CA ALA A 29 -29.01 -2.02 6.94
C ALA A 29 -30.23 -1.90 6.01
N ALA A 30 -30.11 -1.11 4.93
CA ALA A 30 -31.16 -0.94 3.93
C ALA A 30 -31.48 -2.25 3.19
N SER A 31 -30.51 -3.16 3.03
CA SER A 31 -30.74 -4.47 2.42
C SER A 31 -31.68 -5.36 3.22
N HIS A 32 -31.88 -5.10 4.51
CA HIS A 32 -32.84 -5.83 5.34
C HIS A 32 -34.28 -5.33 5.20
N LEU A 33 -34.50 -4.22 4.47
CA LEU A 33 -35.83 -3.71 4.18
C LEU A 33 -36.45 -4.46 2.98
N PRO A 34 -37.79 -4.63 2.93
CA PRO A 34 -38.46 -5.25 1.80
C PRO A 34 -38.10 -4.56 0.47
N GLY A 35 -37.57 -5.32 -0.49
CA GLY A 35 -37.13 -4.79 -1.80
C GLY A 35 -35.81 -4.04 -1.81
N GLY A 36 -35.14 -3.87 -0.66
CA GLY A 36 -33.90 -3.10 -0.52
C GLY A 36 -32.62 -3.85 -0.96
N GLN A 37 -32.70 -5.15 -1.22
CA GLN A 37 -31.53 -6.01 -1.38
C GLN A 37 -30.77 -5.79 -2.70
N ILE A 38 -31.46 -5.81 -3.85
CA ILE A 38 -30.86 -5.55 -5.17
C ILE A 38 -30.21 -4.15 -5.26
N PRO A 39 -30.90 -3.05 -4.87
CA PRO A 39 -30.27 -1.72 -4.93
C PRO A 39 -29.07 -1.59 -3.97
N ALA A 40 -29.10 -2.26 -2.81
CA ALA A 40 -27.97 -2.27 -1.90
C ALA A 40 -26.73 -2.98 -2.51
N VAL A 41 -26.91 -4.14 -3.14
CA VAL A 41 -25.81 -4.87 -3.80
C VAL A 41 -25.21 -4.04 -4.94
N LEU A 42 -26.04 -3.42 -5.78
CA LEU A 42 -25.56 -2.56 -6.88
C LEU A 42 -24.79 -1.35 -6.35
N ALA A 43 -25.28 -0.70 -5.29
CA ALA A 43 -24.61 0.44 -4.67
C ALA A 43 -23.23 0.04 -4.09
N LEU A 44 -23.16 -1.10 -3.40
CA LEU A 44 -21.90 -1.62 -2.86
C LEU A 44 -20.91 -2.00 -3.97
N LEU A 45 -21.40 -2.54 -5.09
CA LEU A 45 -20.55 -2.87 -6.24
C LEU A 45 -19.99 -1.62 -6.90
N VAL A 46 -20.79 -0.57 -7.06
CA VAL A 46 -20.33 0.73 -7.56
C VAL A 46 -19.30 1.34 -6.60
N GLU A 47 -19.53 1.30 -5.29
CA GLU A 47 -18.57 1.79 -4.29
C GLU A 47 -17.25 1.01 -4.37
N CYS A 48 -17.31 -0.31 -4.48
CA CYS A 48 -16.15 -1.18 -4.64
C CYS A 48 -15.34 -0.85 -5.90
N LEU A 49 -15.99 -0.83 -7.07
CA LEU A 49 -15.34 -0.52 -8.35
C LEU A 49 -14.74 0.89 -8.36
N THR A 50 -15.43 1.84 -7.74
CA THR A 50 -14.94 3.23 -7.60
C THR A 50 -13.69 3.27 -6.72
N GLY A 51 -13.71 2.58 -5.57
CA GLY A 51 -12.56 2.47 -4.67
C GLY A 51 -11.34 1.83 -5.35
N VAL A 52 -11.53 0.72 -6.06
CA VAL A 52 -10.47 0.04 -6.82
C VAL A 52 -9.94 0.93 -7.94
N GLY A 53 -10.84 1.50 -8.75
CA GLY A 53 -10.48 2.34 -9.89
C GLY A 53 -9.68 3.58 -9.48
N LEU A 54 -10.15 4.29 -8.45
CA LEU A 54 -9.44 5.45 -7.90
C LEU A 54 -8.14 5.06 -7.22
N GLY A 55 -8.12 3.97 -6.43
CA GLY A 55 -6.92 3.48 -5.77
C GLY A 55 -5.82 3.11 -6.76
N LEU A 56 -6.17 2.41 -7.84
CA LEU A 56 -5.25 2.08 -8.93
C LEU A 56 -4.79 3.32 -9.69
N ALA A 57 -5.70 4.23 -10.04
CA ALA A 57 -5.36 5.47 -10.73
C ALA A 57 -4.39 6.33 -9.91
N VAL A 58 -4.62 6.46 -8.61
CA VAL A 58 -3.71 7.16 -7.69
C VAL A 58 -2.38 6.43 -7.56
N THR A 59 -2.37 5.10 -7.48
CA THR A 59 -1.13 4.32 -7.41
C THR A 59 -0.29 4.50 -8.66
N VAL A 60 -0.89 4.38 -9.85
CA VAL A 60 -0.20 4.55 -11.13
C VAL A 60 0.29 5.98 -11.29
N ALA A 61 -0.53 6.97 -10.95
CA ALA A 61 -0.13 8.36 -11.00
C ALA A 61 1.01 8.65 -10.01
N ALA A 62 0.91 8.15 -8.78
CA ALA A 62 1.93 8.26 -7.75
C ALA A 62 3.25 7.64 -8.20
N GLN A 63 3.22 6.46 -8.84
CA GLN A 63 4.42 5.84 -9.40
C GLN A 63 5.06 6.69 -10.48
N ARG A 64 4.26 7.29 -11.38
CA ARG A 64 4.77 8.19 -12.43
C ARG A 64 5.32 9.49 -11.85
N THR A 65 4.67 10.05 -10.83
CA THR A 65 5.10 11.33 -10.22
C THR A 65 6.23 11.16 -9.23
N ALA A 66 6.33 10.03 -8.52
CA ALA A 66 7.44 9.73 -7.61
C ALA A 66 8.78 9.64 -8.35
N GLN A 67 8.74 9.21 -9.62
CA GLN A 67 9.92 9.27 -10.50
C GLN A 67 10.30 10.70 -10.89
N ALA A 68 9.38 11.66 -10.78
CA ALA A 68 9.56 13.03 -11.26
C ALA A 68 9.74 14.07 -10.12
N ALA A 69 9.43 13.73 -8.87
CA ALA A 69 9.46 14.65 -7.73
C ALA A 69 10.61 14.34 -6.75
N PRO A 70 11.80 14.92 -6.95
CA PRO A 70 12.94 14.80 -6.04
C PRO A 70 12.83 15.79 -4.86
N ALA A 71 11.80 15.66 -4.03
CA ALA A 71 11.68 16.55 -2.87
C ALA A 71 11.02 15.88 -1.67
N PHE A 72 11.59 16.14 -0.49
CA PHE A 72 10.89 16.01 0.78
C PHE A 72 10.04 17.26 1.00
N VAL A 73 8.89 17.07 1.64
CA VAL A 73 8.05 18.18 2.10
C VAL A 73 8.48 18.52 3.52
N VAL A 74 8.78 19.79 3.78
CA VAL A 74 8.98 20.30 5.14
C VAL A 74 7.62 20.35 5.82
N ASP A 75 7.48 19.72 6.98
CA ASP A 75 6.33 19.96 7.84
C ASP A 75 6.52 21.28 8.57
N GLU A 76 5.59 22.23 8.41
CA GLU A 76 5.64 23.51 9.10
C GLU A 76 5.43 23.35 10.61
N ARG A 77 4.86 22.23 11.05
CA ARG A 77 4.48 21.99 12.45
C ARG A 77 5.51 21.20 13.23
N THR A 78 6.34 20.41 12.55
CA THR A 78 7.38 19.59 13.18
C THR A 78 8.69 19.74 12.41
N PRO A 79 9.85 19.82 13.09
CA PRO A 79 11.15 19.94 12.43
C PRO A 79 11.52 18.63 11.74
N ALA A 80 10.86 18.35 10.63
CA ALA A 80 10.94 17.08 9.93
C ALA A 80 10.77 17.25 8.42
N LEU A 81 11.50 16.41 7.68
CA LEU A 81 11.37 16.28 6.23
C LEU A 81 10.62 14.98 5.93
N HIS A 82 9.46 15.08 5.29
CA HIS A 82 8.61 13.93 5.01
C HIS A 82 8.57 13.60 3.52
N SER A 83 8.65 12.31 3.20
CA SER A 83 8.31 11.83 1.86
C SER A 83 6.82 12.05 1.62
N THR A 84 6.44 12.43 0.39
CA THR A 84 5.04 12.66 0.04
C THR A 84 4.21 11.39 0.19
N ARG A 85 3.30 11.35 1.16
CA ARG A 85 2.45 10.19 1.41
C ARG A 85 1.44 9.99 0.28
N THR A 86 1.26 8.75 -0.17
CA THR A 86 0.29 8.44 -1.23
C THR A 86 -1.10 8.17 -0.66
N GLY A 87 -2.13 8.70 -1.32
CA GLY A 87 -3.54 8.43 -0.97
C GLY A 87 -4.04 7.04 -1.36
N ALA A 88 -3.18 6.13 -1.80
CA ALA A 88 -3.59 4.83 -2.36
C ALA A 88 -4.24 3.89 -1.33
N LEU A 89 -3.64 3.75 -0.13
CA LEU A 89 -4.16 2.85 0.91
C LEU A 89 -5.56 3.22 1.40
N PRO A 90 -5.89 4.50 1.68
CA PRO A 90 -7.24 4.91 2.04
C PRO A 90 -8.26 4.59 0.95
N LEU A 91 -7.91 4.77 -0.32
CA LEU A 91 -8.80 4.43 -1.43
C LEU A 91 -9.00 2.92 -1.57
N LEU A 92 -7.94 2.13 -1.37
CA LEU A 92 -8.04 0.67 -1.34
C LEU A 92 -8.89 0.18 -0.16
N SER A 93 -8.86 0.89 0.98
CA SER A 93 -9.72 0.55 2.11
C SER A 93 -11.20 0.78 1.82
N VAL A 94 -11.58 1.75 0.98
CA VAL A 94 -12.97 1.90 0.51
C VAL A 94 -13.42 0.64 -0.21
N ALA A 95 -12.61 0.13 -1.14
CA ALA A 95 -12.92 -1.10 -1.85
C ALA A 95 -13.08 -2.30 -0.89
N MET A 96 -12.18 -2.45 0.08
CA MET A 96 -12.23 -3.55 1.04
C MET A 96 -13.44 -3.47 1.97
N VAL A 97 -13.82 -2.27 2.40
CA VAL A 97 -15.05 -2.05 3.18
C VAL A 97 -16.28 -2.44 2.35
N SER A 98 -16.36 -2.04 1.09
CA SER A 98 -17.47 -2.44 0.21
C SER A 98 -17.50 -3.95 -0.03
N VAL A 99 -16.35 -4.60 -0.22
CA VAL A 99 -16.26 -6.07 -0.33
C VAL A 99 -16.78 -6.76 0.93
N LEU A 100 -16.47 -6.23 2.10
CA LEU A 100 -17.01 -6.73 3.36
C LEU A 100 -18.54 -6.59 3.42
N GLY A 101 -19.09 -5.47 2.97
CA GLY A 101 -20.55 -5.28 2.85
C GLY A 101 -21.21 -6.26 1.89
N ILE A 102 -20.63 -6.45 0.70
CA ILE A 102 -21.07 -7.43 -0.31
C ILE A 102 -21.13 -8.84 0.29
N ALA A 103 -20.09 -9.23 1.02
CA ALA A 103 -19.99 -10.53 1.66
C ALA A 103 -21.06 -10.78 2.74
N VAL A 104 -21.67 -9.72 3.28
CA VAL A 104 -22.77 -9.80 4.25
C VAL A 104 -24.14 -9.84 3.55
N VAL A 105 -24.32 -9.05 2.49
CA VAL A 105 -25.63 -8.86 1.82
C VAL A 105 -25.99 -9.98 0.84
N LEU A 106 -25.02 -10.54 0.11
CA LEU A 106 -25.30 -11.55 -0.93
C LEU A 106 -25.68 -12.95 -0.40
N PRO A 107 -25.05 -13.51 0.65
CA PRO A 107 -25.40 -14.86 1.10
C PRO A 107 -26.84 -15.08 1.57
N PRO A 108 -27.55 -14.06 2.13
CA PRO A 108 -28.99 -14.17 2.39
C PRO A 108 -29.88 -14.18 1.13
N LEU A 109 -29.44 -13.53 0.05
CA LEU A 109 -30.13 -13.50 -1.24
C LEU A 109 -30.00 -14.83 -1.98
N ASP A 110 -28.78 -15.35 -1.96
CA ASP A 110 -28.40 -16.57 -2.64
C ASP A 110 -27.46 -17.35 -1.71
N PRO A 111 -27.99 -18.33 -0.96
CA PRO A 111 -27.22 -19.16 -0.05
C PRO A 111 -26.04 -19.86 -0.74
N GLU A 112 -26.10 -20.05 -2.06
CA GLU A 112 -25.06 -20.70 -2.85
C GLU A 112 -23.79 -19.85 -2.96
N LEU A 113 -23.90 -18.54 -2.75
CA LEU A 113 -22.74 -17.65 -2.79
C LEU A 113 -21.95 -17.65 -1.48
N ARG A 114 -22.50 -18.17 -0.39
CA ARG A 114 -21.86 -18.20 0.94
C ARG A 114 -20.41 -18.73 0.94
N PRO A 115 -20.08 -19.88 0.32
CA PRO A 115 -18.71 -20.41 0.33
C PRO A 115 -17.68 -19.51 -0.37
N VAL A 116 -18.12 -18.67 -1.31
CA VAL A 116 -17.23 -17.71 -2.01
C VAL A 116 -17.17 -16.39 -1.25
N MET A 117 -18.31 -15.91 -0.76
CA MET A 117 -18.43 -14.61 -0.11
C MET A 117 -17.76 -14.56 1.26
N TRP A 118 -17.83 -15.63 2.06
CA TRP A 118 -17.20 -15.66 3.39
C TRP A 118 -15.68 -15.52 3.35
N PRO A 119 -14.92 -16.32 2.56
CA PRO A 119 -13.49 -16.13 2.42
C PRO A 119 -13.13 -14.74 1.90
N LEU A 120 -13.91 -14.20 0.96
CA LEU A 120 -13.69 -12.86 0.42
C LEU A 120 -13.91 -11.75 1.46
N GLY A 121 -14.97 -11.84 2.27
CA GLY A 121 -15.22 -10.94 3.38
C GLY A 121 -14.16 -11.06 4.48
N ALA A 122 -13.77 -12.28 4.83
CA ALA A 122 -12.69 -12.54 5.79
C ALA A 122 -11.36 -11.94 5.31
N PHE A 123 -11.04 -12.10 4.02
CA PHE A 123 -9.87 -11.47 3.41
C PHE A 123 -9.92 -9.94 3.54
N ALA A 124 -11.05 -9.31 3.19
CA ALA A 124 -11.21 -7.87 3.31
C ALA A 124 -11.06 -7.38 4.76
N ALA A 125 -11.64 -8.10 5.72
CA ALA A 125 -11.50 -7.81 7.15
C ALA A 125 -10.04 -7.91 7.61
N VAL A 126 -9.34 -9.01 7.27
CA VAL A 126 -7.92 -9.21 7.61
C VAL A 126 -7.07 -8.10 6.98
N PHE A 127 -7.32 -7.73 5.73
CA PHE A 127 -6.62 -6.64 5.08
C PHE A 127 -6.80 -5.32 5.85
N LEU A 128 -8.04 -4.95 6.20
CA LEU A 128 -8.34 -3.71 6.93
C LEU A 128 -7.67 -3.69 8.30
N ILE A 129 -7.63 -4.82 9.02
CA ILE A 129 -6.96 -4.95 10.31
C ILE A 129 -5.44 -4.79 10.14
N LEU A 130 -4.82 -5.56 9.25
CA LEU A 130 -3.36 -5.57 9.06
C LEU A 130 -2.84 -4.25 8.49
N CYS A 131 -3.61 -3.60 7.63
CA CYS A 131 -3.24 -2.33 7.01
C CYS A 131 -3.78 -1.11 7.76
N GLY A 132 -4.51 -1.29 8.87
CA GLY A 132 -5.20 -0.21 9.57
C GLY A 132 -4.26 0.93 9.97
N HIS A 133 -3.05 0.60 10.44
CA HIS A 133 -2.05 1.63 10.77
C HIS A 133 -1.62 2.43 9.54
N GLY A 134 -1.27 1.76 8.44
CA GLY A 134 -0.90 2.42 7.18
C GLY A 134 -2.06 3.16 6.51
N ILE A 135 -3.30 2.67 6.67
CA ILE A 135 -4.51 3.36 6.21
C ILE A 135 -4.65 4.67 6.98
N LEU A 136 -4.52 4.67 8.31
CA LEU A 136 -4.75 5.85 9.16
C LEU A 136 -3.59 6.84 9.20
N ARG A 137 -2.35 6.37 9.30
CA ARG A 137 -1.15 7.22 9.44
C ARG A 137 -0.39 7.43 8.14
N GLY A 138 -0.63 6.60 7.14
CA GLY A 138 0.13 6.60 5.90
C GLY A 138 1.40 5.77 5.98
N LEU A 139 2.02 5.61 4.82
CA LEU A 139 3.34 5.01 4.66
C LEU A 139 4.30 6.09 4.19
N GLY A 140 5.53 6.05 4.67
CA GLY A 140 6.56 6.98 4.22
C GLY A 140 7.76 7.05 5.15
N VAL A 141 8.69 7.89 4.76
CA VAL A 141 9.92 8.19 5.48
C VAL A 141 9.88 9.62 5.95
N SER A 142 10.25 9.82 7.21
CA SER A 142 10.41 11.12 7.84
C SER A 142 11.82 11.22 8.37
N LEU A 143 12.54 12.28 8.01
CA LEU A 143 13.84 12.61 8.56
C LEU A 143 13.62 13.64 9.65
N THR A 144 14.25 13.44 10.80
CA THR A 144 14.24 14.34 11.95
C THR A 144 15.69 14.58 12.39
N PRO A 145 15.96 15.64 13.16
CA PRO A 145 17.29 15.85 13.75
C PRO A 145 17.81 14.64 14.53
N ASP A 146 16.90 13.87 15.15
CA ASP A 146 17.25 12.70 15.98
C ASP A 146 17.46 11.41 15.16
N GLY A 147 16.89 11.31 13.97
CA GLY A 147 17.01 10.11 13.15
C GLY A 147 16.04 10.01 11.99
N VAL A 148 15.94 8.80 11.45
CA VAL A 148 15.01 8.43 10.38
C VAL A 148 13.84 7.63 10.95
N ARG A 149 12.62 8.08 10.68
CA ARG A 149 11.39 7.35 10.99
C ARG A 149 10.75 6.82 9.71
N ALA A 150 10.40 5.54 9.68
CA ALA A 150 9.66 4.92 8.60
C ALA A 150 8.33 4.37 9.10
N ASP A 151 7.21 4.90 8.59
CA ASP A 151 5.87 4.39 8.88
C ASP A 151 5.58 3.18 7.96
N LYS A 152 5.11 2.08 8.56
CA LYS A 152 4.88 0.76 7.94
C LYS A 152 3.39 0.40 8.00
N LEU A 153 3.00 -0.69 7.32
CA LEU A 153 1.60 -1.12 7.25
C LEU A 153 0.95 -1.35 8.61
N ALA A 154 1.68 -1.94 9.56
CA ALA A 154 1.19 -2.32 10.89
C ALA A 154 2.05 -1.75 12.04
N GLY A 155 2.79 -0.66 11.79
CA GLY A 155 3.72 -0.12 12.79
C GLY A 155 4.63 0.98 12.26
N ALA A 156 5.69 1.28 13.01
CA ALA A 156 6.72 2.22 12.58
C ALA A 156 8.11 1.80 13.09
N VAL A 157 9.15 2.24 12.38
CA VAL A 157 10.56 2.04 12.73
C VAL A 157 11.20 3.41 12.93
N THR A 158 11.92 3.60 14.02
CA THR A 158 12.75 4.78 14.27
C THR A 158 14.20 4.33 14.39
N VAL A 159 15.02 4.86 13.50
CA VAL A 159 16.45 4.58 13.41
C VAL A 159 17.20 5.86 13.76
N PRO A 160 17.79 5.95 14.96
CA PRO A 160 18.59 7.11 15.32
C PRO A 160 19.82 7.20 14.41
N TRP A 161 20.35 8.41 14.18
CA TRP A 161 21.45 8.61 13.23
C TRP A 161 22.71 7.79 13.59
N GLU A 162 22.94 7.54 14.87
CA GLU A 162 24.05 6.73 15.39
C GLU A 162 23.96 5.25 14.97
N ALA A 163 22.76 4.80 14.60
CA ALA A 163 22.52 3.45 14.10
C ALA A 163 22.70 3.32 12.58
N VAL A 164 22.69 4.43 11.84
CA VAL A 164 22.76 4.44 10.37
C VAL A 164 24.22 4.27 9.93
N ASP A 165 24.48 3.33 9.01
CA ASP A 165 25.75 3.26 8.30
C ASP A 165 25.67 4.14 7.02
N PRO A 166 26.40 5.26 6.92
CA PRO A 166 26.33 6.17 5.77
C PRO A 166 26.86 5.55 4.47
N VAL A 167 27.64 4.46 4.53
CA VAL A 167 28.21 3.81 3.33
C VAL A 167 27.27 2.71 2.81
N GLN A 168 26.41 2.18 3.67
CA GLN A 168 25.57 1.02 3.39
C GLN A 168 24.08 1.39 3.31
N ILE A 169 23.80 2.33 2.41
CA ILE A 169 22.45 2.76 2.05
C ILE A 169 22.24 2.46 0.58
N TRP A 170 21.17 1.73 0.26
CA TRP A 170 20.84 1.33 -1.11
C TRP A 170 19.46 1.83 -1.49
N SER A 171 19.28 2.12 -2.79
CA SER A 171 17.98 2.41 -3.36
C SER A 171 17.47 1.22 -4.19
N GLY A 172 16.18 0.94 -4.04
CA GLY A 172 15.40 0.04 -4.89
C GLY A 172 14.30 0.81 -5.64
N PRO A 173 13.44 0.11 -6.41
CA PRO A 173 12.42 0.77 -7.22
C PRO A 173 11.38 1.58 -6.42
N PHE A 174 11.06 1.15 -5.19
CA PHE A 174 10.04 1.75 -4.31
C PHE A 174 10.46 1.80 -2.84
N GLU A 175 11.73 1.53 -2.55
CA GLU A 175 12.23 1.43 -1.18
C GLU A 175 13.68 1.89 -1.06
N VAL A 176 14.04 2.32 0.14
CA VAL A 176 15.41 2.57 0.58
C VAL A 176 15.79 1.53 1.61
N ARG A 177 16.99 0.98 1.51
CA ARG A 177 17.49 -0.05 2.42
C ARG A 177 18.67 0.52 3.18
N ILE A 178 18.64 0.38 4.50
CA ILE A 178 19.68 0.90 5.38
C ILE A 178 20.29 -0.26 6.16
N ARG A 179 21.60 -0.48 6.04
CA ARG A 179 22.30 -1.35 7.00
C ARG A 179 22.48 -0.59 8.30
N TYR A 180 22.24 -1.27 9.41
CA TYR A 180 22.46 -0.70 10.73
C TYR A 180 23.88 -1.01 11.19
N ARG A 181 24.60 0.03 11.61
CA ARG A 181 25.86 -0.11 12.35
C ARG A 181 25.61 -0.54 13.79
N ARG A 182 24.51 -0.04 14.38
CA ARG A 182 24.09 -0.31 15.77
C ARG A 182 22.61 -0.74 15.81
N PRO A 183 22.29 -1.99 15.43
CA PRO A 183 20.91 -2.46 15.36
C PRO A 183 20.19 -2.40 16.72
N GLU A 184 20.92 -2.44 17.84
CA GLU A 184 20.39 -2.35 19.20
C GLU A 184 19.72 -1.00 19.53
N LEU A 185 20.03 0.06 18.77
CA LEU A 185 19.43 1.38 18.96
C LEU A 185 18.13 1.57 18.16
N VAL A 186 17.81 0.64 17.26
CA VAL A 186 16.64 0.73 16.40
C VAL A 186 15.38 0.42 17.21
N ARG A 187 14.44 1.36 17.21
CA ARG A 187 13.16 1.20 17.90
C ARG A 187 12.08 0.84 16.90
N THR A 188 11.27 -0.16 17.24
CA THR A 188 10.09 -0.55 16.47
C THR A 188 8.84 -0.37 17.32
N THR A 189 7.73 -0.03 16.67
CA THR A 189 6.41 0.03 17.29
C THR A 189 5.43 -0.72 16.42
N GLY A 190 4.56 -1.54 17.02
CA GLY A 190 3.65 -2.42 16.29
C GLY A 190 4.36 -3.59 15.61
N TRP A 191 3.71 -4.18 14.60
CA TRP A 191 4.26 -5.31 13.85
C TRP A 191 5.02 -4.81 12.62
N VAL A 192 6.34 -4.91 12.67
CA VAL A 192 7.22 -4.49 11.59
C VAL A 192 7.90 -5.69 10.94
N VAL A 193 7.65 -5.89 9.65
CA VAL A 193 8.43 -6.80 8.81
C VAL A 193 9.56 -6.02 8.14
N ASN A 194 10.78 -6.59 8.16
CA ASN A 194 11.99 -6.01 7.57
C ASN A 194 12.25 -4.57 8.04
N PRO A 195 12.71 -4.35 9.29
CA PRO A 195 12.88 -3.02 9.85
C PRO A 195 13.79 -2.15 8.97
N ASN A 196 14.82 -2.72 8.34
CA ASN A 196 15.79 -2.04 7.48
C ASN A 196 15.32 -1.60 6.09
N ARG A 197 14.07 -1.85 5.71
CA ARG A 197 13.53 -1.50 4.38
C ARG A 197 12.46 -0.43 4.47
N PHE A 198 12.75 0.75 4.00
CA PHE A 198 11.86 1.90 4.10
C PHE A 198 11.14 2.10 2.80
N ARG A 199 9.82 1.94 2.80
CA ARG A 199 9.01 2.24 1.62
C ARG A 199 9.04 3.75 1.40
N VAL A 200 9.38 4.16 0.18
CA VAL A 200 9.39 5.56 -0.21
C VAL A 200 8.27 5.75 -1.21
N ASP A 201 7.23 6.42 -0.75
CA ASP A 201 6.10 6.82 -1.57
C ASP A 201 6.27 8.31 -1.93
N GLY A 202 5.97 8.65 -3.19
CA GLY A 202 5.88 10.04 -3.63
C GLY A 202 7.19 10.84 -3.79
N SER A 203 8.34 10.30 -3.37
CA SER A 203 9.68 10.80 -3.71
C SER A 203 10.51 9.73 -4.40
N SER A 204 11.56 10.14 -5.12
CA SER A 204 12.51 9.19 -5.71
C SER A 204 13.25 8.42 -4.60
N PRO A 205 13.25 7.07 -4.60
CA PRO A 205 14.00 6.29 -3.62
C PRO A 205 15.51 6.58 -3.67
N ALA A 206 16.07 6.87 -4.85
CA ALA A 206 17.47 7.24 -4.99
C ALA A 206 17.77 8.59 -4.31
N PHE A 207 16.88 9.56 -4.48
CA PHE A 207 16.97 10.85 -3.79
C PHE A 207 16.86 10.68 -2.28
N THR A 208 15.87 9.92 -1.80
CA THR A 208 15.71 9.63 -0.36
C THR A 208 16.93 8.91 0.22
N ALA A 209 17.49 7.92 -0.47
CA ALA A 209 18.73 7.26 -0.07
C ALA A 209 19.90 8.24 0.04
N ALA A 210 20.10 9.08 -0.98
CA ALA A 210 21.16 10.09 -1.00
C ALA A 210 20.99 11.12 0.13
N THR A 211 19.76 11.55 0.42
CA THR A 211 19.50 12.47 1.54
C THR A 211 19.80 11.83 2.90
N VAL A 212 19.39 10.57 3.12
CA VAL A 212 19.74 9.85 4.34
C VAL A 212 21.25 9.72 4.47
N GLN A 213 21.93 9.36 3.39
CA GLN A 213 23.40 9.23 3.35
C GLN A 213 24.08 10.55 3.68
N HIS A 214 23.60 11.66 3.10
CA HIS A 214 24.12 13.00 3.35
C HIS A 214 24.05 13.37 4.84
N TYR A 215 22.90 13.22 5.48
CA TYR A 215 22.74 13.57 6.90
C TYR A 215 23.40 12.59 7.87
N ALA A 216 23.51 11.32 7.48
CA ALA A 216 24.30 10.35 8.23
C ALA A 216 25.78 10.73 8.22
N ALA A 217 26.32 11.18 7.08
CA ALA A 217 27.71 11.60 6.91
C ALA A 217 28.04 13.00 7.45
N ASN A 218 27.04 13.88 7.60
CA ASN A 218 27.21 15.27 8.04
C ASN A 218 26.39 15.58 9.33
N PRO A 219 26.88 15.20 10.52
CA PRO A 219 26.14 15.37 11.77
C PRO A 219 25.72 16.81 12.07
N ASP A 220 26.61 17.77 11.79
CA ASP A 220 26.39 19.19 12.07
C ASP A 220 25.23 19.79 11.26
N GLN A 221 24.88 19.16 10.14
CA GLN A 221 23.80 19.62 9.26
C GLN A 221 22.44 19.07 9.66
N ARG A 222 22.36 18.10 10.59
CA ARG A 222 21.09 17.50 11.03
C ARG A 222 20.14 18.52 11.66
N VAL A 223 20.67 19.60 12.24
CA VAL A 223 19.88 20.72 12.77
C VAL A 223 19.07 21.45 11.68
N LEU A 224 19.48 21.33 10.43
CA LEU A 224 18.77 21.93 9.28
C LEU A 224 17.56 21.09 8.84
N ILE A 225 17.41 19.87 9.35
CA ILE A 225 16.27 19.01 9.01
C ILE A 225 14.98 19.66 9.51
N GLY A 226 14.04 19.87 8.60
CA GLY A 226 12.78 20.60 8.87
C GLY A 226 12.85 22.11 8.61
N ALA A 227 14.00 22.64 8.19
CA ALA A 227 14.11 24.01 7.66
C ALA A 227 14.17 23.99 6.13
N PRO A 228 13.71 25.07 5.44
CA PRO A 228 13.87 25.21 3.99
C PRO A 228 15.34 25.07 3.54
N ALA A 229 16.28 25.58 4.35
CA ALA A 229 17.72 25.46 4.10
C ALA A 229 18.26 24.02 4.17
N GLY A 230 17.54 23.10 4.83
CA GLY A 230 17.87 21.68 4.85
C GLY A 230 17.27 20.90 3.67
N GLN A 231 16.50 21.53 2.78
CA GLN A 231 16.07 20.82 1.58
C GLN A 231 17.26 20.65 0.62
N LEU A 232 17.72 19.41 0.47
CA LEU A 232 18.73 19.10 -0.55
C LEU A 232 18.15 19.33 -1.94
N HIS A 233 18.92 20.01 -2.78
CA HIS A 233 18.53 20.24 -4.16
C HIS A 233 18.67 18.93 -4.96
N PRO A 234 17.81 18.67 -5.95
CA PRO A 234 17.93 17.47 -6.80
C PRO A 234 19.27 17.40 -7.55
N SER A 235 19.88 18.55 -7.83
CA SER A 235 21.20 18.68 -8.45
C SER A 235 22.36 18.48 -7.49
N SER A 236 22.12 18.53 -6.16
CA SER A 236 23.15 18.29 -5.15
C SER A 236 23.30 16.82 -4.79
N THR A 237 22.73 15.91 -5.59
CA THR A 237 22.95 14.47 -5.40
C THR A 237 24.44 14.17 -5.47
N ALA A 238 25.01 13.87 -4.30
CA ALA A 238 26.19 13.02 -4.18
C ALA A 238 26.00 11.78 -5.07
N ALA A 239 27.13 11.20 -5.52
CA ALA A 239 27.20 10.03 -6.39
C ALA A 239 26.01 9.08 -6.17
N GLU A 240 25.23 8.81 -7.23
CA GLU A 240 23.98 8.06 -7.17
C GLU A 240 24.20 6.82 -6.28
N PRO A 241 23.45 6.68 -5.16
CA PRO A 241 23.74 5.63 -4.19
C PRO A 241 23.68 4.28 -4.89
N PRO A 242 24.57 3.33 -4.51
CA PRO A 242 24.66 2.06 -5.20
C PRO A 242 23.29 1.40 -5.25
N ARG A 243 22.85 1.07 -6.46
CA ARG A 243 21.57 0.39 -6.65
C ARG A 243 21.71 -1.02 -6.06
N SER A 244 20.71 -1.45 -5.28
CA SER A 244 20.69 -2.80 -4.72
C SER A 244 20.77 -3.83 -5.85
N THR A 245 21.85 -4.62 -5.90
CA THR A 245 22.01 -5.76 -6.85
C THR A 245 21.38 -7.04 -6.34
N GLU A 246 20.97 -7.07 -5.07
CA GLU A 246 20.33 -8.23 -4.46
C GLU A 246 19.00 -8.53 -5.18
N PRO A 247 18.77 -9.78 -5.62
CA PRO A 247 17.54 -10.16 -6.28
C PRO A 247 16.33 -9.87 -5.39
N TRP A 248 15.20 -9.64 -6.04
CA TRP A 248 13.88 -9.42 -5.46
C TRP A 248 13.71 -10.20 -4.15
N ASN A 249 13.45 -9.49 -3.05
CA ASN A 249 13.17 -10.18 -1.80
C ASN A 249 11.75 -10.76 -1.88
N PRO A 250 11.59 -12.07 -1.65
CA PRO A 250 10.28 -12.69 -1.62
C PRO A 250 9.31 -11.95 -0.70
N SER A 251 9.73 -11.27 0.37
CA SER A 251 8.82 -10.50 1.23
C SER A 251 7.99 -9.38 0.57
N THR A 252 8.37 -8.88 -0.61
CA THR A 252 7.52 -7.95 -1.38
C THR A 252 6.55 -8.69 -2.31
N VAL A 253 6.92 -9.90 -2.72
CA VAL A 253 6.17 -10.76 -3.64
C VAL A 253 5.26 -11.73 -2.89
N VAL A 254 5.64 -12.12 -1.68
CA VAL A 254 4.97 -13.10 -0.81
C VAL A 254 3.60 -12.60 -0.38
N PRO A 255 3.39 -11.33 0.05
CA PRO A 255 2.04 -10.85 0.31
C PRO A 255 1.17 -10.88 -0.95
N ILE A 256 1.75 -10.58 -2.12
CA ILE A 256 1.04 -10.62 -3.41
C ILE A 256 0.74 -12.06 -3.84
N LEU A 257 1.68 -13.00 -3.60
CA LEU A 257 1.53 -14.42 -3.87
C LEU A 257 0.56 -15.07 -2.89
N VAL A 258 0.65 -14.79 -1.60
CA VAL A 258 -0.29 -15.23 -0.57
C VAL A 258 -1.68 -14.69 -0.90
N LEU A 259 -1.79 -13.42 -1.30
CA LEU A 259 -3.03 -12.86 -1.80
C LEU A 259 -3.57 -13.61 -3.03
N ALA A 260 -2.72 -13.84 -4.03
CA ALA A 260 -3.10 -14.56 -5.24
C ALA A 260 -3.49 -16.02 -4.95
N VAL A 261 -2.80 -16.69 -4.02
CA VAL A 261 -3.07 -18.05 -3.58
C VAL A 261 -4.36 -18.10 -2.79
N LEU A 262 -4.62 -17.15 -1.88
CA LEU A 262 -5.88 -17.09 -1.14
C LEU A 262 -7.06 -16.83 -2.06
N ILE A 263 -6.92 -15.93 -3.04
CA ILE A 263 -7.94 -15.69 -4.06
C ILE A 263 -8.14 -16.92 -4.93
N GLY A 264 -7.05 -17.56 -5.38
CA GLY A 264 -7.08 -18.77 -6.20
C GLY A 264 -7.69 -19.96 -5.46
N ALA A 265 -7.35 -20.14 -4.19
CA ALA A 265 -7.93 -21.18 -3.34
C ALA A 265 -9.41 -20.92 -3.06
N GLY A 266 -9.82 -19.66 -2.84
CA GLY A 266 -11.23 -19.28 -2.72
C GLY A 266 -12.02 -19.54 -4.00
N ALA A 267 -11.44 -19.21 -5.15
CA ALA A 267 -12.04 -19.49 -6.47
C ALA A 267 -12.16 -21.00 -6.72
N LEU A 268 -11.11 -21.79 -6.45
CA LEU A 268 -11.09 -23.23 -6.64
C LEU A 268 -12.07 -23.94 -5.69
N ALA A 269 -12.13 -23.52 -4.42
CA ALA A 269 -13.08 -24.04 -3.46
C ALA A 269 -14.52 -23.72 -3.87
N GLY A 270 -14.76 -22.51 -4.39
CA GLY A 270 -16.04 -22.12 -4.97
C GLY A 270 -16.43 -22.99 -6.17
N ASP A 271 -15.50 -23.24 -7.09
CA ASP A 271 -15.75 -24.01 -8.30
C ASP A 271 -15.97 -25.52 -8.02
N LEU A 272 -15.19 -26.11 -7.10
CA LEU A 272 -15.39 -27.48 -6.64
C LEU A 272 -16.73 -27.65 -5.93
N TRP A 273 -17.12 -26.68 -5.11
CA TRP A 273 -18.41 -26.70 -4.43
C TRP A 273 -19.57 -26.54 -5.42
N LEU A 274 -19.50 -25.57 -6.34
CA LEU A 274 -20.52 -25.36 -7.38
C LEU A 274 -20.63 -26.56 -8.33
N GLY A 275 -19.49 -27.15 -8.73
CA GLY A 275 -19.46 -28.34 -9.58
C GLY A 275 -20.05 -29.58 -8.89
N ALA A 276 -19.76 -29.76 -7.59
CA ALA A 276 -20.34 -30.84 -6.79
C ALA A 276 -21.85 -30.67 -6.56
N THR A 277 -22.33 -29.42 -6.50
CA THR A 277 -23.72 -29.12 -6.15
C THR A 277 -24.64 -29.04 -7.38
N TYR A 278 -24.15 -28.54 -8.53
CA TYR A 278 -24.99 -28.21 -9.69
C TYR A 278 -24.64 -28.93 -11.00
N GLY A 279 -23.53 -29.66 -11.06
CA GLY A 279 -23.06 -30.27 -12.30
C GLY A 279 -22.53 -29.24 -13.33
N ASN A 280 -21.56 -29.69 -14.14
CA ASN A 280 -20.71 -28.94 -15.08
C ASN A 280 -20.90 -27.41 -15.21
N THR A 281 -19.90 -26.70 -14.68
CA THR A 281 -19.44 -25.33 -14.98
C THR A 281 -20.53 -24.26 -15.06
N SER A 282 -20.88 -23.72 -13.89
CA SER A 282 -21.67 -22.50 -13.80
C SER A 282 -20.84 -21.30 -14.29
N VAL A 283 -21.53 -20.31 -14.87
CA VAL A 283 -20.94 -19.04 -15.34
C VAL A 283 -20.11 -18.34 -14.24
N ALA A 284 -20.46 -18.56 -12.97
CA ALA A 284 -19.72 -18.08 -11.81
C ALA A 284 -18.29 -18.66 -11.72
N GLY A 285 -18.11 -19.95 -12.02
CA GLY A 285 -16.80 -20.59 -12.08
C GLY A 285 -15.90 -20.00 -13.17
N LEU A 286 -16.50 -19.66 -14.31
CA LEU A 286 -15.81 -18.99 -15.42
C LEU A 286 -15.38 -17.56 -15.05
N VAL A 287 -16.26 -16.79 -14.39
CA VAL A 287 -15.92 -15.43 -13.91
C VAL A 287 -14.82 -15.47 -12.86
N ALA A 288 -14.87 -16.43 -11.92
CA ALA A 288 -13.82 -16.62 -10.92
C ALA A 288 -12.48 -17.00 -11.57
N HIS A 289 -12.49 -17.88 -12.58
CA HIS A 289 -11.30 -18.20 -13.37
C HIS A 289 -10.76 -16.99 -14.14
N VAL A 290 -11.63 -16.19 -14.76
CA VAL A 290 -11.22 -14.97 -15.48
C VAL A 290 -10.61 -13.96 -14.51
N LEU A 291 -11.18 -13.75 -13.33
CA LEU A 291 -10.61 -12.86 -12.31
C LEU A 291 -9.26 -13.37 -11.79
N ALA A 292 -9.12 -14.67 -11.54
CA ALA A 292 -7.85 -15.28 -11.15
C ALA A 292 -6.79 -15.11 -12.25
N VAL A 293 -7.14 -15.33 -13.51
CA VAL A 293 -6.26 -15.13 -14.66
C VAL A 293 -5.90 -13.65 -14.83
N LEU A 294 -6.85 -12.72 -14.67
CA LEU A 294 -6.58 -11.28 -14.73
C LEU A 294 -5.63 -10.84 -13.61
N LEU A 295 -5.82 -11.32 -12.39
CA LEU A 295 -4.91 -11.08 -11.27
C LEU A 295 -3.52 -11.66 -11.52
N ALA A 296 -3.44 -12.89 -12.03
CA ALA A 296 -2.18 -13.52 -12.41
C ALA A 296 -1.48 -12.74 -13.55
N LEU A 297 -2.24 -12.24 -14.53
CA LEU A 297 -1.72 -11.43 -15.63
C LEU A 297 -1.26 -10.05 -15.16
N VAL A 298 -1.98 -9.41 -14.22
CA VAL A 298 -1.57 -8.14 -13.60
C VAL A 298 -0.29 -8.35 -12.80
N ALA A 299 -0.20 -9.41 -11.99
CA ALA A 299 1.02 -9.79 -11.29
C ALA A 299 2.16 -10.06 -12.28
N ALA A 300 1.91 -10.84 -13.34
CA ALA A 300 2.89 -11.14 -14.36
C ALA A 300 3.33 -9.91 -15.15
N ARG A 301 2.44 -8.95 -15.44
CA ARG A 301 2.78 -7.67 -16.07
C ARG A 301 3.55 -6.76 -15.14
N PHE A 302 3.22 -6.75 -13.86
CA PHE A 302 3.99 -6.04 -12.85
C PHE A 302 5.42 -6.58 -12.83
N ILE A 303 5.58 -7.91 -12.73
CA ILE A 303 6.86 -8.61 -12.82
C ILE A 303 7.59 -8.28 -14.14
N ARG A 304 6.92 -8.38 -15.29
CA ARG A 304 7.51 -8.10 -16.62
C ARG A 304 7.90 -6.63 -16.81
N GLY A 305 7.09 -5.70 -16.34
CA GLY A 305 7.37 -4.26 -16.40
C GLY A 305 8.63 -3.93 -15.61
N SER A 306 8.79 -4.56 -14.45
CA SER A 306 9.98 -4.42 -13.64
C SER A 306 11.20 -5.13 -14.25
N VAL A 307 11.02 -6.26 -14.94
CA VAL A 307 12.10 -6.92 -15.72
C VAL A 307 12.51 -6.08 -16.94
N ARG A 308 11.58 -5.40 -17.62
CA ARG A 308 11.91 -4.50 -18.74
C ARG A 308 12.63 -3.23 -18.30
N LEU A 309 12.30 -2.70 -17.11
CA LEU A 309 13.08 -1.63 -16.47
C LEU A 309 14.51 -2.07 -16.12
N LEU A 310 14.72 -3.38 -15.90
CA LEU A 310 16.04 -3.97 -15.69
C LEU A 310 16.80 -4.22 -17.00
N ARG A 311 16.12 -4.53 -18.13
CA ARG A 311 16.75 -4.79 -19.44
C ARG A 311 17.02 -3.57 -20.31
N ARG A 312 16.48 -2.40 -19.98
CA ARG A 312 16.85 -1.11 -20.61
C ARG A 312 18.07 -0.46 -19.93
N ARG A 313 18.81 -1.25 -19.17
CA ARG A 313 20.11 -0.97 -18.57
C ARG A 313 21.10 -2.01 -19.09
#